data_AF-A0A947AN52-F1
#
_entry.id   AF-A0A947AN52-F1
#
_cell.length_a   1.000
_cell.length_b   1.000
_cell.length_c   1.000
_cell.angle_alpha   90.00
_cell.angle_beta   90.00
_cell.angle_gamma   90.00
#
_symmetry.space_group_name_H-M   'P 1'
#
loop_
_entity.id
_entity.type
_entity.pdbx_description
1 polymer ?
#
loop_
_entity_poly.entity_id
_entity_poly.type
_entity_poly.pdbx_seq_one_letter_code
_entity_poly.pdbx_strand_id
1 'polypeptide(L)'
;LYPDGNLPEIEYLYVSRMALAGASCAVDGLTQMSVSIAFLPAGNRDFRDIARIFKLDLENLHPHLSRYNLTQDSCLSPLHEGYEQKYSIRLLELLEDESFQEEVKRQTLPANEALSRYLEDVAFFAHDQVAIVDIGWLGTIQRFLYNSVKHRKDCPRLHGFLFGATRGIRFSDDLKNDIQGVIYDRNRFDLSASCILYARDVFEEACRAPYPTLDGYELADNGYKLKFRETTDAVGRAEKMQDDYFAQLQQGIIDSAERFGAASALLGYCFDDYRPWLNYVTLAKLAFPKSAEIANIRHKHHLDDFHGTHMPTNKNNKAIKQLWDCGQFNLRFNPLVRIRYFWRHVRSVIKN
;
A
#
# COMPACT_ATOMS: atom_id res chain seq x y z
N LEU A 1 7.67 -18.22 25.41
CA LEU A 1 7.01 -18.67 24.15
C LEU A 1 5.73 -19.35 24.58
N TYR A 2 4.60 -19.18 23.87
CA TYR A 2 3.27 -19.73 24.23
C TYR A 2 3.41 -21.15 24.82
N PRO A 3 3.31 -21.32 26.16
CA PRO A 3 3.56 -22.60 26.80
C PRO A 3 2.58 -23.68 26.33
N ASP A 4 1.43 -23.24 25.83
CA ASP A 4 0.30 -24.07 25.42
C ASP A 4 0.45 -24.63 23.99
N GLY A 5 1.54 -24.31 23.26
CA GLY A 5 1.84 -24.87 21.94
C GLY A 5 0.94 -24.39 20.78
N ASN A 6 -0.06 -23.55 21.05
CA ASN A 6 -1.02 -23.06 20.07
C ASN A 6 -0.52 -21.78 19.38
N LEU A 7 0.55 -21.88 18.59
CA LEU A 7 0.90 -20.80 17.66
C LEU A 7 -0.07 -20.83 16.47
N PRO A 8 -0.55 -19.66 15.98
CA PRO A 8 -1.27 -19.61 14.72
C PRO A 8 -0.41 -20.21 13.59
N GLU A 9 -1.06 -20.86 12.64
CA GLU A 9 -0.41 -21.22 11.38
C GLU A 9 0.02 -19.94 10.65
N ILE A 10 1.24 -19.96 10.08
CA ILE A 10 1.84 -18.81 9.43
C ILE A 10 2.15 -19.21 7.99
N GLU A 11 1.71 -18.38 7.06
CA GLU A 11 1.94 -18.57 5.63
C GLU A 11 2.35 -17.23 5.00
N TYR A 12 3.29 -17.27 4.07
CA TYR A 12 3.67 -16.09 3.31
C TYR A 12 2.76 -15.95 2.09
N LEU A 13 1.90 -14.93 2.09
CA LEU A 13 1.02 -14.66 0.96
C LEU A 13 1.73 -13.83 -0.12
N TYR A 14 1.83 -14.40 -1.32
CA TYR A 14 2.24 -13.70 -2.53
C TYR A 14 1.12 -12.78 -2.99
N VAL A 15 1.14 -11.54 -2.50
CA VAL A 15 0.16 -10.51 -2.83
C VAL A 15 0.86 -9.18 -3.08
N SER A 16 0.24 -8.33 -3.89
CA SER A 16 0.64 -6.93 -4.06
C SER A 16 -0.58 -6.07 -4.35
N ARG A 17 -0.43 -4.75 -4.21
CA ARG A 17 -1.50 -3.80 -4.60
C ARG A 17 -1.86 -3.96 -6.07
N MET A 18 -0.86 -4.15 -6.94
CA MET A 18 -1.04 -4.29 -8.39
C MET A 18 -1.75 -5.59 -8.75
N ALA A 19 -1.32 -6.72 -8.18
CA ALA A 19 -1.88 -8.03 -8.49
C ALA A 19 -3.35 -8.16 -8.06
N LEU A 20 -3.71 -7.55 -6.92
CA LEU A 20 -5.05 -7.64 -6.35
C LEU A 20 -6.04 -6.61 -6.94
N ALA A 21 -5.56 -5.48 -7.48
CA ALA A 21 -6.43 -4.39 -7.94
C ALA A 21 -7.49 -4.89 -8.94
N GLY A 22 -7.06 -5.47 -10.07
CA GLY A 22 -7.96 -6.04 -11.06
C GLY A 22 -8.81 -7.18 -10.49
N ALA A 23 -8.20 -8.15 -9.82
CA ALA A 23 -8.89 -9.30 -9.23
C ALA A 23 -10.00 -8.89 -8.23
N SER A 24 -9.90 -7.72 -7.60
CA SER A 24 -10.92 -7.21 -6.68
C SER A 24 -12.19 -6.69 -7.36
N CYS A 25 -12.14 -6.48 -8.68
CA CYS A 25 -13.25 -5.96 -9.48
C CYS A 25 -14.11 -7.07 -10.12
N ALA A 26 -13.76 -8.35 -9.97
CA ALA A 26 -14.44 -9.44 -10.67
C ALA A 26 -15.92 -9.61 -10.30
N VAL A 27 -16.33 -9.18 -9.10
CA VAL A 27 -17.72 -9.31 -8.61
C VAL A 27 -18.41 -7.95 -8.54
N ASP A 28 -17.79 -6.99 -7.87
CA ASP A 28 -18.39 -5.66 -7.65
C ASP A 28 -18.11 -4.67 -8.80
N GLY A 29 -17.26 -5.05 -9.77
CA GLY A 29 -16.80 -4.14 -10.80
C GLY A 29 -15.86 -3.05 -10.27
N LEU A 30 -15.73 -1.96 -11.02
CA LEU A 30 -14.91 -0.81 -10.68
C LEU A 30 -15.72 0.19 -9.85
N THR A 31 -15.39 0.32 -8.56
CA THR A 31 -16.12 1.21 -7.65
C THR A 31 -15.48 2.60 -7.53
N GLN A 32 -16.24 3.60 -7.08
CA GLN A 32 -15.72 4.95 -6.80
C GLN A 32 -14.52 4.92 -5.84
N MET A 33 -14.56 4.04 -4.83
CA MET A 33 -13.47 3.86 -3.89
C MET A 33 -12.20 3.34 -4.57
N SER A 34 -12.33 2.37 -5.48
CA SER A 34 -11.22 1.82 -6.25
C SER A 34 -10.58 2.88 -7.15
N VAL A 35 -11.41 3.68 -7.82
CA VAL A 35 -10.97 4.84 -8.62
C VAL A 35 -10.27 5.89 -7.73
N SER A 36 -10.79 6.16 -6.54
CA SER A 36 -10.18 7.11 -5.60
C SER A 36 -8.80 6.65 -5.13
N ILE A 37 -8.62 5.33 -4.90
CA ILE A 37 -7.30 4.74 -4.60
C ILE A 37 -6.37 4.93 -5.80
N ALA A 38 -6.85 4.69 -7.01
CA ALA A 38 -6.06 4.87 -8.22
C ALA A 38 -5.60 6.32 -8.42
N PHE A 39 -6.34 7.33 -7.96
CA PHE A 39 -5.91 8.73 -8.04
C PHE A 39 -5.19 9.27 -6.79
N LEU A 40 -4.83 8.42 -5.82
CA LEU A 40 -3.99 8.85 -4.69
C LEU A 40 -2.59 9.31 -5.13
N PRO A 41 -1.88 8.60 -6.03
CA PRO A 41 -0.59 9.07 -6.53
C PRO A 41 -0.78 10.30 -7.41
N ALA A 42 -0.02 11.36 -7.13
CA ALA A 42 -0.10 12.63 -7.85
C ALA A 42 0.32 12.55 -9.33
N GLY A 43 0.89 11.42 -9.76
CA GLY A 43 1.26 11.15 -11.14
C GLY A 43 0.13 10.56 -12.00
N ASN A 44 -1.00 10.18 -11.39
CA ASN A 44 -2.14 9.62 -12.10
C ASN A 44 -3.13 10.72 -12.51
N ARG A 45 -3.57 10.66 -13.77
CA ARG A 45 -4.28 11.75 -14.44
C ARG A 45 -5.60 11.33 -15.06
N ASP A 46 -5.65 10.21 -15.75
CA ASP A 46 -6.75 9.87 -16.67
C ASP A 46 -7.12 8.38 -16.64
N PHE A 47 -7.97 7.95 -17.57
CA PHE A 47 -8.50 6.59 -17.57
C PHE A 47 -7.45 5.55 -18.00
N ARG A 48 -6.35 5.97 -18.65
CA ARG A 48 -5.23 5.06 -18.93
C ARG A 48 -4.58 4.57 -17.64
N ASP A 49 -4.44 5.45 -16.64
CA ASP A 49 -3.89 5.09 -15.35
C ASP A 49 -4.80 4.11 -14.61
N ILE A 50 -6.12 4.33 -14.66
CA ILE A 50 -7.12 3.39 -14.14
C ILE A 50 -6.95 2.03 -14.84
N ALA A 51 -6.99 1.99 -16.16
CA ALA A 51 -6.89 0.74 -16.91
C ALA A 51 -5.56 0.01 -16.65
N ARG A 52 -4.44 0.73 -16.54
CA ARG A 52 -3.14 0.16 -16.18
C ARG A 52 -3.15 -0.51 -14.80
N ILE A 53 -3.73 0.16 -13.80
CA ILE A 53 -3.78 -0.32 -12.41
C ILE A 53 -4.68 -1.54 -12.28
N PHE A 54 -5.87 -1.51 -12.90
CA PHE A 54 -6.86 -2.58 -12.82
C PHE A 54 -6.69 -3.64 -13.91
N LYS A 55 -5.64 -3.54 -14.75
CA LYS A 55 -5.32 -4.45 -15.87
C LYS A 55 -6.48 -4.58 -16.87
N LEU A 56 -7.13 -3.45 -17.16
CA LEU A 56 -8.25 -3.38 -18.10
C LEU A 56 -7.76 -3.13 -19.52
N ASP A 57 -8.40 -3.77 -20.48
CA ASP A 57 -8.27 -3.52 -21.90
C ASP A 57 -9.09 -2.29 -22.31
N LEU A 58 -8.38 -1.22 -22.66
CA LEU A 58 -8.96 0.06 -23.06
C LEU A 58 -9.76 -0.03 -24.37
N GLU A 59 -9.38 -0.91 -25.29
CA GLU A 59 -10.05 -1.00 -26.59
C GLU A 59 -11.51 -1.41 -26.41
N ASN A 60 -11.74 -2.39 -25.55
CA ASN A 60 -13.07 -2.87 -25.20
C ASN A 60 -13.85 -1.85 -24.32
N LEU A 61 -13.18 -0.92 -23.64
CA LEU A 61 -13.82 0.12 -22.82
C LEU A 61 -14.13 1.42 -23.58
N HIS A 62 -13.56 1.63 -24.77
CA HIS A 62 -13.80 2.83 -25.57
C HIS A 62 -15.28 3.12 -25.87
N PRO A 63 -16.12 2.14 -26.25
CA PRO A 63 -17.54 2.39 -26.47
C PRO A 63 -18.24 2.89 -25.21
N HIS A 64 -17.88 2.35 -24.04
CA HIS A 64 -18.46 2.73 -22.77
C HIS A 64 -18.08 4.17 -22.39
N LEU A 65 -16.80 4.53 -22.50
CA LEU A 65 -16.30 5.89 -22.26
C LEU A 65 -17.00 6.90 -23.19
N SER A 66 -17.15 6.56 -24.46
CA SER A 66 -17.71 7.46 -25.48
C SER A 66 -19.17 7.82 -25.21
N ARG A 67 -19.99 6.89 -24.69
CA ARG A 67 -21.38 7.17 -24.30
C ARG A 67 -21.50 8.28 -23.25
N TYR A 68 -20.49 8.40 -22.38
CA TYR A 68 -20.41 9.43 -21.34
C TYR A 68 -19.59 10.64 -21.76
N ASN A 69 -19.25 10.76 -23.05
CA ASN A 69 -18.40 11.84 -23.58
C ASN A 69 -17.06 11.92 -22.85
N LEU A 70 -16.48 10.76 -22.55
CA LEU A 70 -15.13 10.60 -22.02
C LEU A 70 -14.25 9.93 -23.09
N THR A 71 -12.97 10.23 -23.00
CA THR A 71 -11.90 9.56 -23.74
C THR A 71 -10.90 9.00 -22.74
N GLN A 72 -10.03 8.09 -23.18
CA GLN A 72 -8.95 7.57 -22.33
C GLN A 72 -8.03 8.66 -21.77
N ASP A 73 -7.91 9.80 -22.48
CA ASP A 73 -7.04 10.93 -22.12
C ASP A 73 -7.77 12.08 -21.40
N SER A 74 -9.07 11.91 -21.11
CA SER A 74 -9.86 12.89 -20.35
C SER A 74 -9.25 13.09 -18.97
N CYS A 75 -8.96 14.33 -18.60
CA CYS A 75 -8.25 14.62 -17.35
C CYS A 75 -9.20 14.48 -16.15
N LEU A 76 -9.01 13.42 -15.35
CA LEU A 76 -9.85 13.04 -14.22
C LEU A 76 -9.30 13.53 -12.87
N SER A 77 -8.08 14.05 -12.85
CA SER A 77 -7.41 14.53 -11.62
C SER A 77 -7.22 16.06 -11.64
N PRO A 78 -7.64 16.78 -10.58
CA PRO A 78 -7.48 18.23 -10.47
C PRO A 78 -6.02 18.71 -10.33
N LEU A 79 -5.07 17.78 -10.28
CA LEU A 79 -3.64 18.07 -10.15
C LEU A 79 -2.97 18.40 -11.49
N HIS A 80 -3.66 18.15 -12.61
CA HIS A 80 -3.11 18.26 -13.96
C HIS A 80 -3.87 19.29 -14.80
N GLU A 81 -3.19 19.79 -15.83
CA GLU A 81 -3.78 20.70 -16.80
C GLU A 81 -4.89 20.01 -17.62
N GLY A 82 -5.92 20.77 -17.99
CA GLY A 82 -7.07 20.28 -18.73
C GLY A 82 -8.13 19.58 -17.88
N TYR A 83 -8.00 19.58 -16.54
CA TYR A 83 -9.05 19.09 -15.65
C TYR A 83 -10.30 19.97 -15.77
N GLU A 84 -11.45 19.31 -15.92
CA GLU A 84 -12.77 19.94 -15.82
C GLU A 84 -13.66 19.11 -14.91
N GLN A 85 -14.37 19.77 -13.98
CA GLN A 85 -15.24 19.09 -13.01
C GLN A 85 -16.29 18.17 -13.68
N LYS A 86 -16.73 18.51 -14.89
CA LYS A 86 -17.65 17.69 -15.69
C LYS A 86 -17.12 16.28 -15.97
N TYR A 87 -15.79 16.10 -16.09
CA TYR A 87 -15.20 14.78 -16.34
C TYR A 87 -15.32 13.88 -15.11
N SER A 88 -15.14 14.43 -13.91
CA SER A 88 -15.37 13.68 -12.66
C SER A 88 -16.83 13.25 -12.52
N ILE A 89 -17.78 14.12 -12.87
CA ILE A 89 -19.22 13.78 -12.85
C ILE A 89 -19.52 12.66 -13.83
N ARG A 90 -19.06 12.78 -15.09
CA ARG A 90 -19.23 11.76 -16.13
C ARG A 90 -18.59 10.43 -15.75
N LEU A 91 -17.45 10.46 -15.06
CA LEU A 91 -16.81 9.26 -14.55
C LEU A 91 -17.72 8.59 -13.51
N LEU A 92 -18.27 9.34 -12.55
CA LEU A 92 -19.20 8.77 -11.57
C LEU A 92 -20.45 8.18 -12.25
N GLU A 93 -21.01 8.86 -13.25
CA GLU A 93 -22.15 8.34 -14.03
C GLU A 93 -21.79 7.05 -14.79
N LEU A 94 -20.57 6.95 -15.34
CA LEU A 94 -20.06 5.73 -15.96
C LEU A 94 -19.90 4.58 -14.95
N LEU A 95 -19.46 4.87 -13.72
CA LEU A 95 -19.34 3.85 -12.67
C LEU A 95 -20.69 3.27 -12.25
N GLU A 96 -21.80 3.96 -12.51
CA GLU A 96 -23.15 3.43 -12.26
C GLU A 96 -23.74 2.69 -13.49
N ASP A 97 -23.04 2.66 -14.63
CA ASP A 97 -23.50 1.98 -15.84
C ASP A 97 -23.28 0.47 -15.77
N GLU A 98 -24.38 -0.28 -15.82
CA GLU A 98 -24.35 -1.75 -15.73
C GLU A 98 -23.50 -2.40 -16.82
N SER A 99 -23.60 -1.95 -18.08
CA SER A 99 -22.84 -2.56 -19.18
C SER A 99 -21.33 -2.34 -19.06
N PHE A 100 -20.92 -1.18 -18.53
CA PHE A 100 -19.52 -0.90 -18.23
C PHE A 100 -19.03 -1.79 -17.07
N GLN A 101 -19.84 -1.94 -16.03
CA GLN A 101 -19.49 -2.78 -14.89
C GLN A 101 -19.38 -4.26 -15.29
N GLU A 102 -20.28 -4.77 -16.12
CA GLU A 102 -20.20 -6.14 -16.63
C GLU A 102 -18.96 -6.35 -17.51
N GLU A 103 -18.56 -5.37 -18.31
CA GLU A 103 -17.32 -5.45 -19.09
C GLU A 103 -16.08 -5.48 -18.18
N VAL A 104 -16.04 -4.63 -17.14
CA VAL A 104 -14.96 -4.66 -16.12
C VAL A 104 -14.89 -6.03 -15.43
N LYS A 105 -16.02 -6.56 -14.97
CA LYS A 105 -16.09 -7.87 -14.31
C LYS A 105 -15.61 -8.97 -15.25
N ARG A 106 -16.06 -8.96 -16.51
CA ARG A 106 -15.64 -9.92 -17.54
C ARG A 106 -14.12 -9.93 -17.73
N GLN A 107 -13.49 -8.76 -17.83
CA GLN A 107 -12.04 -8.64 -18.02
C GLN A 107 -11.24 -9.11 -16.80
N THR A 108 -11.78 -8.92 -15.59
CA THR A 108 -11.06 -9.17 -14.33
C THR A 108 -11.34 -10.53 -13.70
N LEU A 109 -12.41 -11.20 -14.13
CA LEU A 109 -12.81 -12.53 -13.63
C LEU A 109 -11.69 -13.57 -13.72
N PRO A 110 -10.94 -13.72 -14.83
CA PRO A 110 -9.86 -14.72 -14.88
C PRO A 110 -8.79 -14.52 -13.81
N ALA A 111 -8.41 -13.27 -13.52
CA ALA A 111 -7.42 -12.97 -12.47
C ALA A 111 -7.96 -13.30 -11.07
N ASN A 112 -9.25 -13.10 -10.82
CA ASN A 112 -9.89 -13.47 -9.57
C ASN A 112 -10.01 -14.99 -9.40
N GLU A 113 -10.35 -15.72 -10.46
CA GLU A 113 -10.40 -17.18 -10.43
C GLU A 113 -9.00 -17.77 -10.16
N ALA A 114 -7.96 -17.22 -10.79
CA ALA A 114 -6.58 -17.61 -10.54
C ALA A 114 -6.15 -17.31 -9.09
N LEU A 115 -6.48 -16.13 -8.57
CA LEU A 115 -6.27 -15.77 -7.17
C LEU A 115 -7.01 -16.74 -6.22
N SER A 116 -8.26 -17.08 -6.52
CA SER A 116 -9.06 -17.97 -5.69
C SER A 116 -8.42 -19.36 -5.58
N ARG A 117 -7.91 -19.91 -6.68
CA ARG A 117 -7.16 -21.17 -6.68
C ARG A 117 -5.87 -21.07 -5.86
N TYR A 118 -5.14 -19.95 -5.99
CA TYR A 118 -3.96 -19.69 -5.16
C TYR A 118 -4.29 -19.70 -3.66
N LEU A 119 -5.38 -19.02 -3.28
CA LEU A 119 -5.82 -18.93 -1.89
C LEU A 119 -6.31 -20.29 -1.35
N GLU A 120 -6.93 -21.12 -2.19
CA GLU A 120 -7.27 -22.50 -1.85
C GLU A 120 -6.03 -23.36 -1.59
N ASP A 121 -5.01 -23.24 -2.44
CA ASP A 121 -3.75 -24.01 -2.31
C ASP A 121 -2.97 -23.67 -1.04
N VAL A 122 -3.03 -22.42 -0.57
CA VAL A 122 -2.43 -21.99 0.71
C VAL A 122 -3.38 -22.13 1.90
N ALA A 123 -4.47 -22.89 1.73
CA ALA A 123 -5.47 -23.17 2.76
C ALA A 123 -6.12 -21.93 3.41
N PHE A 124 -6.14 -20.78 2.71
CA PHE A 124 -6.67 -19.53 3.25
C PHE A 124 -8.13 -19.64 3.72
N PHE A 125 -8.95 -20.40 2.98
CA PHE A 125 -10.37 -20.63 3.29
C PHE A 125 -10.61 -21.78 4.28
N ALA A 126 -9.57 -22.46 4.75
CA ALA A 126 -9.69 -23.51 5.77
C ALA A 126 -9.83 -22.93 7.19
N HIS A 127 -9.66 -21.61 7.35
CA HIS A 127 -9.73 -20.91 8.63
C HIS A 127 -10.95 -20.00 8.68
N ASP A 128 -11.56 -19.88 9.87
CA ASP A 128 -12.65 -18.92 10.09
C ASP A 128 -12.14 -17.48 10.30
N GLN A 129 -10.88 -17.34 10.73
CA GLN A 129 -10.23 -16.08 11.05
C GLN A 129 -8.79 -16.08 10.55
N VAL A 130 -8.39 -15.00 9.89
CA VAL A 130 -7.03 -14.82 9.35
C VAL A 130 -6.49 -13.46 9.78
N ALA A 131 -5.27 -13.46 10.33
CA ALA A 131 -4.52 -12.24 10.58
C ALA A 131 -3.63 -11.91 9.38
N ILE A 132 -3.75 -10.68 8.86
CA ILE A 132 -2.91 -10.17 7.76
C ILE A 132 -1.97 -9.13 8.34
N VAL A 133 -0.67 -9.38 8.25
CA VAL A 133 0.37 -8.47 8.74
C VAL A 133 1.08 -7.84 7.56
N ASP A 134 1.10 -6.50 7.49
CA ASP A 134 1.66 -5.75 6.37
C ASP A 134 2.42 -4.51 6.87
N ILE A 135 3.54 -4.17 6.22
CA ILE A 135 4.30 -2.94 6.50
C ILE A 135 3.57 -1.69 5.99
N GLY A 136 2.56 -1.88 5.13
CA GLY A 136 1.81 -0.81 4.47
C GLY A 136 1.05 0.14 5.42
N TRP A 137 0.55 1.23 4.82
CA TRP A 137 -0.01 2.36 5.58
C TRP A 137 -1.52 2.57 5.45
N LEU A 138 -2.05 2.23 4.28
CA LEU A 138 -3.45 2.46 3.93
C LEU A 138 -4.28 1.18 4.10
N GLY A 139 -3.70 -0.01 3.99
CA GLY A 139 -4.44 -1.27 4.03
C GLY A 139 -5.14 -1.63 2.72
N THR A 140 -4.68 -1.07 1.60
CA THR A 140 -5.25 -1.33 0.27
C THR A 140 -5.05 -2.77 -0.18
N ILE A 141 -3.94 -3.43 0.17
CA ILE A 141 -3.71 -4.86 -0.11
C ILE A 141 -4.84 -5.69 0.52
N GLN A 142 -5.03 -5.58 1.85
CA GLN A 142 -6.09 -6.31 2.53
C GLN A 142 -7.48 -5.95 2.00
N ARG A 143 -7.73 -4.67 1.66
CA ARG A 143 -9.02 -4.27 1.10
C ARG A 143 -9.29 -4.94 -0.24
N PHE A 144 -8.32 -4.95 -1.16
CA PHE A 144 -8.48 -5.62 -2.45
C PHE A 144 -8.60 -7.13 -2.28
N LEU A 145 -7.77 -7.75 -1.43
CA LEU A 145 -7.87 -9.17 -1.10
C LEU A 145 -9.27 -9.52 -0.59
N TYR A 146 -9.79 -8.77 0.39
CA TYR A 146 -11.13 -8.97 0.92
C TYR A 146 -12.20 -8.83 -0.15
N ASN A 147 -12.15 -7.76 -0.96
CA ASN A 147 -13.11 -7.56 -2.05
C ASN A 147 -13.08 -8.68 -3.08
N SER A 148 -11.91 -9.28 -3.33
CA SER A 148 -11.79 -10.44 -4.22
C SER A 148 -12.50 -11.69 -3.71
N VAL A 149 -12.74 -11.84 -2.40
CA VAL A 149 -13.21 -13.12 -1.83
C VAL A 149 -14.45 -13.02 -0.94
N LYS A 150 -14.86 -11.82 -0.53
CA LYS A 150 -15.98 -11.59 0.43
C LYS A 150 -17.33 -12.17 0.00
N HIS A 151 -17.50 -12.44 -1.30
CA HIS A 151 -18.71 -13.03 -1.87
C HIS A 151 -18.80 -14.54 -1.60
N ARG A 152 -17.68 -15.19 -1.25
CA ARG A 152 -17.64 -16.62 -0.92
C ARG A 152 -18.23 -16.87 0.47
N LYS A 153 -18.87 -18.03 0.63
CA LYS A 153 -19.49 -18.46 1.90
C LYS A 153 -18.44 -18.79 2.97
N ASP A 154 -17.33 -19.37 2.56
CA ASP A 154 -16.17 -19.76 3.36
C ASP A 154 -15.15 -18.62 3.53
N CYS A 155 -15.51 -17.37 3.18
CA CYS A 155 -14.62 -16.23 3.40
C CYS A 155 -14.34 -16.03 4.91
N PRO A 156 -13.06 -16.09 5.34
CA PRO A 156 -12.69 -15.82 6.72
C PRO A 156 -12.99 -14.39 7.12
N ARG A 157 -13.04 -14.15 8.43
CA ARG A 157 -12.87 -12.80 8.97
C ARG A 157 -11.39 -12.40 8.90
N LEU A 158 -11.12 -11.24 8.33
CA LEU A 158 -9.77 -10.70 8.18
C LEU A 158 -9.47 -9.66 9.26
N HIS A 159 -8.35 -9.88 9.96
CA HIS A 159 -7.79 -9.01 10.98
C HIS A 159 -6.48 -8.40 10.49
N GLY A 160 -6.51 -7.12 10.17
CA GLY A 160 -5.39 -6.39 9.58
C GLY A 160 -4.49 -5.73 10.59
N PHE A 161 -3.20 -6.01 10.51
CA PHE A 161 -2.14 -5.42 11.32
C PHE A 161 -1.17 -4.69 10.41
N LEU A 162 -1.38 -3.38 10.27
CA LEU A 162 -0.50 -2.50 9.52
C LEU A 162 0.59 -1.95 10.42
N PHE A 163 1.79 -1.73 9.89
CA PHE A 163 2.84 -1.04 10.65
C PHE A 163 2.37 0.35 11.12
N GLY A 164 1.65 1.09 10.26
CA GLY A 164 0.89 2.25 10.71
C GLY A 164 -0.34 2.58 9.86
N ALA A 165 -1.52 2.70 10.47
CA ALA A 165 -2.75 3.00 9.77
C ALA A 165 -2.98 4.52 9.62
N THR A 166 -2.73 5.06 8.43
CA THR A 166 -2.85 6.51 8.14
C THR A 166 -4.29 6.97 7.89
N ARG A 167 -5.19 6.05 7.52
CA ARG A 167 -6.63 6.31 7.27
C ARG A 167 -6.91 7.40 6.22
N GLY A 168 -6.01 7.58 5.24
CA GLY A 168 -6.16 8.59 4.18
C GLY A 168 -7.38 8.38 3.27
N ILE A 169 -7.91 7.15 3.23
CA ILE A 169 -9.21 6.82 2.63
C ILE A 169 -10.05 6.14 3.70
N ARG A 170 -11.32 6.56 3.82
CA ARG A 170 -12.30 5.88 4.67
C ARG A 170 -12.90 4.71 3.91
N PHE A 171 -12.55 3.49 4.32
CA PHE A 171 -13.21 2.29 3.82
C PHE A 171 -14.58 2.10 4.47
N SER A 172 -15.48 1.40 3.79
CA SER A 172 -16.75 0.99 4.40
C SER A 172 -16.48 0.00 5.53
N ASP A 173 -17.20 0.18 6.64
CA ASP A 173 -17.13 -0.75 7.77
C ASP A 173 -17.75 -2.09 7.36
N ASP A 174 -17.02 -3.18 7.62
CA ASP A 174 -17.49 -4.56 7.45
C ASP A 174 -17.00 -5.38 8.64
N LEU A 175 -17.91 -6.12 9.27
CA LEU A 175 -17.59 -6.91 10.47
C LEU A 175 -16.58 -8.04 10.20
N LYS A 176 -16.44 -8.46 8.93
CA LYS A 176 -15.46 -9.46 8.49
C LYS A 176 -14.14 -8.86 8.02
N ASN A 177 -13.95 -7.55 8.04
CA ASN A 177 -12.72 -6.91 7.58
C ASN A 177 -12.34 -5.72 8.44
N ASP A 178 -11.49 -5.96 9.44
CA ASP A 178 -10.95 -4.92 10.32
C ASP A 178 -9.46 -4.69 10.08
N ILE A 179 -9.02 -3.45 10.28
CA ILE A 179 -7.63 -3.02 10.11
C ILE A 179 -7.26 -2.14 11.29
N GLN A 180 -6.09 -2.36 11.87
CA GLN A 180 -5.48 -1.50 12.89
C GLN A 180 -4.00 -1.24 12.60
N GLY A 181 -3.53 -0.07 13.04
CA GLY A 181 -2.12 0.27 13.06
C GLY A 181 -1.42 -0.20 14.33
N VAL A 182 -0.29 -0.90 14.19
CA VAL A 182 0.48 -1.46 15.31
C VAL A 182 1.32 -0.38 15.99
N ILE A 183 2.20 0.30 15.23
CA ILE A 183 3.02 1.40 15.78
C ILE A 183 2.20 2.67 15.88
N TYR A 184 1.50 3.03 14.81
CA TYR A 184 0.70 4.24 14.71
C TYR A 184 -0.67 3.92 14.13
N ASP A 185 -1.74 4.42 14.74
CA ASP A 185 -3.06 4.44 14.12
C ASP A 185 -3.63 5.85 14.22
N ARG A 186 -4.02 6.43 13.08
CA ARG A 186 -4.60 7.77 13.03
C ARG A 186 -5.82 7.91 13.94
N ASN A 187 -6.61 6.86 14.09
CA ASN A 187 -7.82 6.84 14.94
C ASN A 187 -7.48 6.66 16.43
N ARG A 188 -6.31 6.12 16.77
CA ARG A 188 -5.77 6.01 18.14
C ARG A 188 -4.49 6.84 18.24
N PHE A 189 -4.63 8.14 18.02
CA PHE A 189 -3.52 9.04 17.80
C PHE A 189 -2.53 9.10 18.97
N ASP A 190 -1.25 8.88 18.66
CA ASP A 190 -0.10 9.15 19.52
C ASP A 190 0.90 9.99 18.72
N LEU A 191 1.30 11.14 19.29
CA LEU A 191 2.19 12.08 18.62
C LEU A 191 3.59 11.50 18.41
N SER A 192 4.13 10.76 19.37
CA SER A 192 5.44 10.12 19.26
C SER A 192 5.42 9.05 18.17
N ALA A 193 4.38 8.21 18.17
CA ALA A 193 4.18 7.20 17.13
C ALA A 193 4.01 7.80 15.74
N SER A 194 3.33 8.95 15.62
CA SER A 194 3.12 9.62 14.33
C SER A 194 4.43 10.04 13.64
N CYS A 195 5.56 10.06 14.36
CA CYS A 195 6.86 10.36 13.78
C CYS A 195 7.34 9.28 12.79
N ILE A 196 6.73 8.10 12.73
CA ILE A 196 7.00 7.13 11.64
C ILE A 196 6.70 7.70 10.25
N LEU A 197 5.80 8.69 10.16
CA LEU A 197 5.38 9.31 8.90
C LEU A 197 6.50 10.13 8.23
N TYR A 198 7.59 10.44 8.94
CA TYR A 198 8.75 11.15 8.38
C TYR A 198 9.51 10.37 7.32
N ALA A 199 9.50 9.04 7.41
CA ALA A 199 10.38 8.16 6.66
C ALA A 199 9.67 6.85 6.24
N ARG A 200 8.39 6.95 5.83
CA ARG A 200 7.59 5.79 5.44
C ARG A 200 8.30 4.91 4.42
N ASP A 201 8.82 5.52 3.37
CA ASP A 201 9.54 4.83 2.31
C ASP A 201 10.71 4.01 2.88
N VAL A 202 11.44 4.50 3.88
CA VAL A 202 12.54 3.72 4.48
C VAL A 202 12.04 2.40 5.06
N PHE A 203 10.87 2.39 5.71
CA PHE A 203 10.29 1.17 6.27
C PHE A 203 9.73 0.25 5.18
N GLU A 204 9.03 0.80 4.18
CA GLU A 204 8.53 0.00 3.05
C GLU A 204 9.66 -0.72 2.32
N GLU A 205 10.76 -0.01 2.10
CA GLU A 205 11.94 -0.51 1.38
C GLU A 205 12.74 -1.51 2.22
N ALA A 206 12.99 -1.20 3.49
CA ALA A 206 13.70 -2.08 4.40
C ALA A 206 12.92 -3.36 4.74
N CYS A 207 11.61 -3.39 4.53
CA CYS A 207 10.76 -4.55 4.78
C CYS A 207 10.12 -5.12 3.50
N ARG A 208 10.58 -4.72 2.31
CA ARG A 208 10.15 -5.34 1.06
C ARG A 208 10.49 -6.84 1.07
N ALA A 209 9.62 -7.64 0.48
CA ALA A 209 9.88 -9.04 0.21
C ALA A 209 11.18 -9.23 -0.60
N PRO A 210 11.94 -10.32 -0.36
CA PRO A 210 13.17 -10.62 -1.10
C PRO A 210 12.89 -11.25 -2.48
N TYR A 211 11.73 -10.99 -3.07
CA TYR A 211 11.27 -11.52 -4.35
C TYR A 211 10.73 -10.38 -5.21
N PRO A 212 10.79 -10.50 -6.55
CA PRO A 212 10.20 -9.49 -7.42
C PRO A 212 8.72 -9.27 -7.09
N THR A 213 8.26 -8.04 -7.22
CA THR A 213 6.86 -7.69 -7.00
C THR A 213 5.94 -8.55 -7.87
N LEU A 214 4.87 -9.07 -7.28
CA LEU A 214 3.83 -9.79 -8.02
C LEU A 214 3.00 -8.79 -8.84
N ASP A 215 2.90 -8.98 -10.15
CA ASP A 215 2.13 -8.11 -11.04
C ASP A 215 0.70 -8.63 -11.30
N GLY A 216 0.44 -9.93 -11.07
CA GLY A 216 -0.89 -10.51 -11.26
C GLY A 216 -0.96 -12.03 -11.09
N TYR A 217 -2.18 -12.54 -11.29
CA TYR A 217 -2.51 -13.97 -11.30
C TYR A 217 -3.06 -14.33 -12.68
N GLU A 218 -2.56 -15.42 -13.26
CA GLU A 218 -2.98 -15.90 -14.58
C GLU A 218 -3.58 -17.30 -14.43
N LEU A 219 -4.70 -17.58 -15.11
CA LEU A 219 -5.21 -18.93 -15.21
C LEU A 219 -4.29 -19.78 -16.07
N ALA A 220 -4.05 -21.02 -15.65
CA ALA A 220 -3.36 -22.03 -16.42
C ALA A 220 -4.25 -23.27 -16.57
N ASP A 221 -3.92 -24.13 -17.54
CA ASP A 221 -4.72 -25.32 -17.90
C ASP A 221 -5.14 -26.15 -16.68
N ASN A 222 -4.23 -26.32 -15.69
CA ASN A 222 -4.47 -27.09 -14.47
C ASN A 222 -4.19 -26.29 -13.18
N GLY A 223 -4.58 -25.01 -13.12
CA GLY A 223 -4.44 -24.23 -11.87
C GLY A 223 -4.31 -22.74 -12.12
N TYR A 224 -3.27 -22.15 -11.55
CA TYR A 224 -2.92 -20.74 -11.70
C TYR A 224 -1.41 -20.59 -11.87
N LYS A 225 -1.00 -19.42 -12.33
CA LYS A 225 0.39 -18.99 -12.40
C LYS A 225 0.53 -17.62 -11.75
N LEU A 226 1.51 -17.48 -10.87
CA LEU A 226 1.92 -16.20 -10.30
C LEU A 226 2.79 -15.46 -11.33
N LYS A 227 2.36 -14.24 -11.71
CA LYS A 227 3.10 -13.40 -12.64
C LYS A 227 3.94 -12.39 -11.87
N PHE A 228 5.22 -12.68 -11.73
CA PHE A 228 6.19 -11.77 -11.13
C PHE A 228 6.72 -10.76 -12.14
N ARG A 229 7.10 -9.58 -11.65
CA ARG A 229 7.73 -8.54 -12.44
C ARG A 229 9.04 -9.01 -13.04
N GLU A 230 9.27 -8.64 -14.29
CA GLU A 230 10.54 -8.90 -14.96
C GLU A 230 11.63 -7.93 -14.50
N THR A 231 12.86 -8.43 -14.36
CA THR A 231 14.01 -7.60 -13.94
C THR A 231 14.73 -6.92 -15.11
N THR A 232 14.20 -7.05 -16.32
CA THR A 232 14.83 -6.61 -17.58
C THR A 232 14.48 -5.18 -17.95
N ASP A 233 13.40 -4.62 -17.40
CA ASP A 233 13.00 -3.24 -17.64
C ASP A 233 13.66 -2.27 -16.63
N ALA A 234 13.40 -0.97 -16.79
CA ALA A 234 13.99 0.05 -15.91
C ALA A 234 13.48 -0.03 -14.47
N VAL A 235 12.24 -0.46 -14.26
CA VAL A 235 11.58 -0.53 -12.95
C VAL A 235 12.13 -1.73 -12.18
N GLY A 236 12.17 -2.91 -12.79
CA GLY A 236 12.73 -4.11 -12.20
C GLY A 236 14.23 -4.00 -11.90
N ARG A 237 15.00 -3.24 -12.70
CA ARG A 237 16.40 -2.91 -12.36
C ARG A 237 16.50 -2.00 -11.14
N ALA A 238 15.63 -0.99 -11.02
CA ALA A 238 15.63 -0.09 -9.89
C ALA A 238 15.22 -0.81 -8.60
N GLU A 239 14.22 -1.71 -8.68
CA GLU A 239 13.81 -2.61 -7.59
C GLU A 239 14.99 -3.46 -7.11
N LYS A 240 15.67 -4.15 -8.02
CA LYS A 240 16.84 -4.97 -7.68
C LYS A 240 17.97 -4.18 -7.02
N MET A 241 18.31 -3.00 -7.55
CA MET A 241 19.37 -2.15 -6.97
C MET A 241 19.05 -1.70 -5.54
N GLN A 242 17.76 -1.52 -5.27
CA GLN A 242 17.26 -1.07 -3.98
C GLN A 242 17.21 -2.23 -2.98
N ASP A 243 16.82 -3.43 -3.42
CA ASP A 243 16.89 -4.65 -2.61
C ASP A 243 18.33 -4.98 -2.22
N ASP A 244 19.27 -4.91 -3.18
CA ASP A 244 20.71 -5.09 -2.93
C ASP A 244 21.23 -4.07 -1.89
N TYR A 245 20.68 -2.86 -1.87
CA TYR A 245 21.06 -1.81 -0.92
C TYR A 245 20.56 -2.10 0.51
N PHE A 246 19.37 -2.68 0.66
CA PHE A 246 18.77 -3.00 1.97
C PHE A 246 19.05 -4.43 2.47
N ALA A 247 19.63 -5.30 1.63
CA ALA A 247 19.84 -6.72 1.93
C ALA A 247 20.48 -7.00 3.29
N GLN A 248 21.53 -6.26 3.68
CA GLN A 248 22.18 -6.44 4.98
C GLN A 248 21.27 -6.06 6.17
N LEU A 249 20.45 -5.01 6.01
CA LEU A 249 19.49 -4.60 7.03
C LEU A 249 18.36 -5.63 7.15
N GLN A 250 17.83 -6.09 6.01
CA GLN A 250 16.79 -7.12 5.93
C GLN A 250 17.25 -8.42 6.60
N GLN A 251 18.47 -8.88 6.29
CA GLN A 251 19.04 -10.07 6.93
C GLN A 251 19.17 -9.87 8.45
N GLY A 252 19.65 -8.71 8.89
CA GLY A 252 19.75 -8.39 10.32
C GLY A 252 18.39 -8.39 11.03
N ILE A 253 17.32 -7.95 10.38
CA ILE A 253 15.95 -8.03 10.90
C ILE A 253 15.54 -9.49 11.08
N ILE A 254 15.69 -10.32 10.04
CA ILE A 254 15.34 -11.75 10.07
C ILE A 254 16.13 -12.49 11.15
N ASP A 255 17.45 -12.31 11.19
CA ASP A 255 18.34 -12.95 12.18
C ASP A 255 17.98 -12.56 13.63
N SER A 256 17.43 -11.37 13.83
CA SER A 256 17.03 -10.88 15.14
C SER A 256 15.63 -11.34 15.57
N ALA A 257 14.73 -11.64 14.63
CA ALA A 257 13.31 -11.86 14.89
C ALA A 257 13.07 -13.05 15.84
N GLU A 258 13.74 -14.18 15.59
CA GLU A 258 13.62 -15.38 16.43
C GLU A 258 14.11 -15.11 17.86
N ARG A 259 15.26 -14.46 18.00
CA ARG A 259 15.87 -14.14 19.30
C ARG A 259 15.03 -13.11 20.07
N PHE A 260 14.52 -12.11 19.37
CA PHE A 260 13.61 -11.13 19.93
C PHE A 260 12.34 -11.83 20.45
N GLY A 261 11.69 -12.66 19.61
CA GLY A 261 10.50 -13.41 20.00
C GLY A 261 10.72 -14.31 21.23
N ALA A 262 11.83 -15.04 21.26
CA ALA A 262 12.20 -15.87 22.40
C ALA A 262 12.42 -15.03 23.67
N ALA A 263 13.17 -13.92 23.59
CA ALA A 263 13.44 -13.05 24.73
C ALA A 263 12.16 -12.39 25.26
N SER A 264 11.33 -11.82 24.39
CA SER A 264 10.04 -11.21 24.75
C SER A 264 9.18 -12.21 25.52
N ALA A 265 9.12 -13.44 25.02
CA ALA A 265 8.25 -14.45 25.58
C ALA A 265 8.83 -15.15 26.82
N LEU A 266 10.13 -15.04 27.10
CA LEU A 266 10.76 -15.47 28.36
C LEU A 266 10.60 -14.41 29.45
N LEU A 267 10.69 -13.13 29.08
CA LEU A 267 10.55 -12.00 29.99
C LEU A 267 9.08 -11.63 30.28
N GLY A 268 8.14 -12.22 29.53
CA GLY A 268 6.72 -11.93 29.66
C GLY A 268 6.33 -10.54 29.15
N TYR A 269 7.15 -9.94 28.28
CA TYR A 269 6.86 -8.63 27.69
C TYR A 269 5.84 -8.76 26.58
N CYS A 270 4.84 -7.89 26.62
CA CYS A 270 3.84 -7.71 25.59
C CYS A 270 4.13 -6.43 24.77
N PHE A 271 3.37 -6.22 23.71
CA PHE A 271 3.56 -5.04 22.86
C PHE A 271 3.43 -3.72 23.61
N ASP A 272 2.53 -3.64 24.61
CA ASP A 272 2.34 -2.42 25.39
C ASP A 272 3.55 -2.11 26.29
N ASP A 273 4.34 -3.10 26.69
CA ASP A 273 5.60 -2.90 27.41
C ASP A 273 6.68 -2.28 26.50
N TYR A 274 6.68 -2.63 25.21
CA TYR A 274 7.61 -2.06 24.22
C TYR A 274 7.21 -0.66 23.76
N ARG A 275 5.92 -0.30 23.85
CA ARG A 275 5.38 0.94 23.29
C ARG A 275 6.13 2.20 23.76
N PRO A 276 6.45 2.40 25.06
CA PRO A 276 7.21 3.59 25.49
C PRO A 276 8.59 3.68 24.84
N TRP A 277 9.29 2.55 24.71
CA TRP A 277 10.61 2.49 24.07
C TRP A 277 10.51 2.74 22.56
N LEU A 278 9.55 2.12 21.88
CA LEU A 278 9.29 2.35 20.46
C LEU A 278 8.95 3.82 20.17
N ASN A 279 8.12 4.45 21.02
CA ASN A 279 7.80 5.87 20.93
C ASN A 279 9.04 6.76 21.09
N TYR A 280 9.89 6.45 22.08
CA TYR A 280 11.16 7.15 22.28
C TYR A 280 12.07 7.02 21.05
N VAL A 281 12.26 5.80 20.53
CA VAL A 281 13.12 5.54 19.38
C VAL A 281 12.57 6.24 18.14
N THR A 282 11.27 6.15 17.87
CA THR A 282 10.62 6.82 16.74
C THR A 282 10.82 8.33 16.80
N LEU A 283 10.58 8.96 17.95
CA LEU A 283 10.77 10.40 18.13
C LEU A 283 12.24 10.80 17.96
N ALA A 284 13.15 10.11 18.66
CA ALA A 284 14.57 10.44 18.67
C ALA A 284 15.23 10.18 17.31
N LYS A 285 14.84 9.12 16.60
CA LYS A 285 15.47 8.70 15.35
C LYS A 285 14.80 9.22 14.10
N LEU A 286 13.53 9.62 14.13
CA LEU A 286 12.83 10.07 12.92
C LEU A 286 12.54 11.57 12.93
N ALA A 287 12.12 12.15 14.06
CA ALA A 287 11.92 13.59 14.18
C ALA A 287 13.22 14.33 14.52
N PHE A 288 14.13 13.69 15.27
CA PHE A 288 15.41 14.28 15.68
C PHE A 288 16.67 13.46 15.31
N PRO A 289 16.76 12.86 14.10
CA PRO A 289 17.91 12.06 13.68
C PRO A 289 19.21 12.84 13.68
N LYS A 290 20.33 12.17 13.91
CA LYS A 290 21.66 12.67 13.54
C LYS A 290 21.74 12.82 12.02
N SER A 291 22.47 13.81 11.54
CA SER A 291 22.63 14.03 10.09
C SER A 291 23.30 12.85 9.38
N ALA A 292 24.14 12.09 10.09
CA ALA A 292 24.75 10.85 9.60
C ALA A 292 23.72 9.70 9.46
N GLU A 293 22.71 9.63 10.34
CA GLU A 293 21.67 8.60 10.27
C GLU A 293 20.83 8.79 9.00
N ILE A 294 20.40 10.03 8.70
CA ILE A 294 19.71 10.34 7.44
C ILE A 294 20.60 10.01 6.23
N ALA A 295 21.90 10.34 6.30
CA ALA A 295 22.82 10.10 5.19
C ALA A 295 23.00 8.62 4.85
N ASN A 296 22.96 7.74 5.85
CA ASN A 296 23.29 6.33 5.70
C ASN A 296 22.12 5.46 5.25
N ILE A 297 20.88 5.89 5.48
CA ILE A 297 19.65 5.07 5.29
C ILE A 297 18.69 5.73 4.28
N ARG A 298 19.11 6.80 3.58
CA ARG A 298 18.24 7.45 2.59
C ARG A 298 17.98 6.51 1.41
N HIS A 299 16.71 6.36 1.04
CA HIS A 299 16.30 5.62 -0.15
C HIS A 299 17.01 6.17 -1.40
N LYS A 300 17.40 5.29 -2.32
CA LYS A 300 18.01 5.67 -3.61
C LYS A 300 16.95 5.84 -4.69
N HIS A 301 15.89 5.05 -4.63
CA HIS A 301 14.73 5.09 -5.52
C HIS A 301 13.45 4.97 -4.69
N HIS A 302 12.38 5.65 -5.13
CA HIS A 302 11.01 5.47 -4.60
C HIS A 302 10.21 4.69 -5.64
N LEU A 303 9.68 3.53 -5.27
CA LEU A 303 8.94 2.63 -6.15
C LEU A 303 7.50 2.55 -5.67
N ASP A 304 6.62 3.39 -6.23
CA ASP A 304 5.18 3.27 -6.03
C ASP A 304 4.55 2.66 -7.29
N ASP A 305 4.11 1.41 -7.22
CA ASP A 305 3.56 0.65 -8.36
C ASP A 305 2.35 1.34 -9.02
N PHE A 306 1.61 2.14 -8.25
CA PHE A 306 0.45 2.86 -8.75
C PHE A 306 0.85 4.19 -9.40
N HIS A 307 2.08 4.66 -9.25
CA HIS A 307 2.49 5.98 -9.74
C HIS A 307 2.47 6.06 -11.27
N GLY A 308 1.70 7.00 -11.79
CA GLY A 308 1.65 7.33 -13.21
C GLY A 308 2.80 8.23 -13.65
N THR A 309 2.96 8.39 -14.96
CA THR A 309 4.09 9.13 -15.54
C THR A 309 3.83 10.63 -15.70
N HIS A 310 2.64 11.13 -15.33
CA HIS A 310 2.28 12.52 -15.56
C HIS A 310 2.86 13.44 -14.50
N MET A 311 3.42 14.57 -14.92
CA MET A 311 3.89 15.60 -14.00
C MET A 311 2.72 16.49 -13.55
N PRO A 312 2.44 16.63 -12.26
CA PRO A 312 1.40 17.53 -11.77
C PRO A 312 1.80 18.99 -12.03
N THR A 313 0.86 19.80 -12.52
CA THR A 313 1.11 21.20 -12.92
C THR A 313 0.82 22.20 -11.80
N ASN A 314 0.08 21.79 -10.77
CA ASN A 314 -0.37 22.69 -9.72
C ASN A 314 0.79 23.05 -8.74
N LYS A 315 1.23 24.32 -8.76
CA LYS A 315 2.33 24.86 -7.92
C LYS A 315 2.09 24.69 -6.41
N ASN A 316 0.84 24.54 -5.98
CA ASN A 316 0.48 24.30 -4.58
C ASN A 316 0.74 22.85 -4.13
N ASN A 317 1.05 21.95 -5.06
CA ASN A 317 1.34 20.55 -4.78
C ASN A 317 2.83 20.23 -4.88
N LYS A 318 3.72 21.22 -4.69
CA LYS A 318 5.12 20.91 -4.38
C LYS A 318 5.11 19.97 -3.18
N ALA A 319 5.52 18.72 -3.40
CA ALA A 319 5.68 17.74 -2.34
C ALA A 319 6.29 18.44 -1.14
N ILE A 320 5.54 18.42 -0.04
CA ILE A 320 5.86 19.14 1.19
C ILE A 320 7.19 18.55 1.66
N LYS A 321 8.32 19.20 1.29
CA LYS A 321 9.67 18.69 1.55
C LYS A 321 9.74 18.28 3.01
N GLN A 322 10.06 17.03 3.30
CA GLN A 322 10.15 16.52 4.65
C GLN A 322 11.56 16.74 5.21
N LEU A 323 11.71 16.47 6.51
CA LEU A 323 13.02 16.52 7.16
C LEU A 323 14.03 15.60 6.46
N TRP A 324 13.60 14.39 6.11
CA TRP A 324 14.42 13.35 5.48
C TRP A 324 14.80 13.67 4.02
N ASP A 325 14.15 14.65 3.40
CA ASP A 325 14.49 15.12 2.06
C ASP A 325 15.61 16.16 2.06
N CYS A 326 15.92 16.73 3.23
CA CYS A 326 16.88 17.83 3.34
C CYS A 326 18.30 17.39 2.96
N GLY A 327 19.03 18.28 2.28
CA GLY A 327 20.44 18.04 1.97
C GLY A 327 21.31 18.02 3.23
N GLN A 328 22.40 17.25 3.21
CA GLN A 328 23.29 17.06 4.36
C GLN A 328 23.83 18.38 4.93
N PHE A 329 24.15 19.34 4.07
CA PHE A 329 24.62 20.66 4.49
C PHE A 329 23.59 21.36 5.39
N ASN A 330 22.33 21.42 4.96
CA ASN A 330 21.25 22.02 5.75
C ASN A 330 21.05 21.26 7.08
N LEU A 331 21.09 19.93 7.05
CA LEU A 331 20.93 19.10 8.26
C LEU A 331 22.07 19.29 9.28
N ARG A 332 23.30 19.57 8.82
CA ARG A 332 24.49 19.77 9.67
C ARG A 332 24.59 21.17 10.24
N PHE A 333 24.31 22.20 9.43
CA PHE A 333 24.57 23.59 9.81
C PHE A 333 23.34 24.37 10.28
N ASN A 334 22.13 23.82 10.14
CA ASN A 334 20.91 24.45 10.63
C ASN A 334 20.37 23.72 11.87
N PRO A 335 20.69 24.17 13.09
CA PRO A 335 20.31 23.47 14.32
C PRO A 335 18.78 23.45 14.55
N LEU A 336 18.05 24.43 14.02
CA LEU A 336 16.60 24.56 14.21
C LEU A 336 15.78 23.81 13.15
N VAL A 337 16.43 23.22 12.14
CA VAL A 337 15.71 22.55 11.02
C VAL A 337 14.79 21.44 11.52
N ARG A 338 15.25 20.62 12.46
CA ARG A 338 14.49 19.50 13.05
C ARG A 338 13.29 20.01 13.83
N ILE A 339 13.50 21.01 14.69
CA ILE A 339 12.44 21.65 15.48
C ILE A 339 11.37 22.25 14.56
N ARG A 340 11.78 22.94 13.48
CA ARG A 340 10.84 23.51 12.50
C ARG A 340 9.99 22.43 11.83
N TYR A 341 10.62 21.33 11.40
CA TYR A 341 9.88 20.22 10.79
C TYR A 341 9.00 19.48 11.80
N PHE A 342 9.43 19.34 13.04
CA PHE A 342 8.63 18.76 14.13
C PHE A 342 7.36 19.57 14.37
N TRP A 343 7.48 20.90 14.52
CA TRP A 343 6.29 21.76 14.66
C TRP A 343 5.38 21.73 13.42
N ARG A 344 5.95 21.61 12.22
CA ARG A 344 5.13 21.46 11.01
C ARG A 344 4.36 20.13 11.02
N HIS A 345 5.03 19.04 11.41
CA HIS A 345 4.43 17.71 11.55
C HIS A 345 3.30 17.71 12.58
N VAL A 346 3.56 18.20 13.79
CA VAL A 346 2.57 18.39 14.87
C VAL A 346 1.34 19.12 14.34
N ARG A 347 1.52 20.24 13.62
CA ARG A 347 0.40 20.97 13.02
C ARG A 347 -0.36 20.17 11.98
N SER A 348 0.33 19.36 11.16
CA SER A 348 -0.30 18.58 10.09
C SER A 348 -1.11 17.39 10.63
N VAL A 349 -0.65 16.72 11.68
CA VAL A 349 -1.32 15.53 12.23
C VAL A 349 -2.40 15.85 13.26
N ILE A 350 -2.43 17.08 13.79
CA ILE A 350 -3.49 17.57 14.68
C ILE A 350 -4.64 18.23 13.90
N LYS A 351 -4.34 18.91 12.78
CA LYS A 351 -5.35 19.66 12.01
C LYS A 351 -6.17 18.77 11.06
N ASN A 352 -5.52 17.79 10.45
CA ASN A 352 -6.18 16.67 9.79
C ASN A 352 -6.45 15.61 10.83
#